data_AF-A0A9X1Z3R7-F1
#
_entry.id   AF-A0A9X1Z3R7-F1
#
_cell.length_a   1.000
_cell.length_b   1.000
_cell.length_c   1.000
_cell.angle_alpha   90.00
_cell.angle_beta   90.00
_cell.angle_gamma   90.00
#
_symmetry.space_group_name_H-M   'P 1'
#
loop_
_entity.id
_entity.type
_entity.pdbx_description
1 polymer ?
#
loop_
_entity_poly.entity_id
_entity_poly.type
_entity_poly.pdbx_seq_one_letter_code
_entity_poly.pdbx_strand_id
1 'polypeptide(L)'
;MSIFKKTLISMCLMSASTIVCATPITANVTADNDFIVVHSPGNGSTPTVVYRGANGSNWQKIESFKFDIDNSAQSLETCSVSVIAWGDGKVSQGMAAIFKGDNTIYTGSGHFKGYQSTTPSSGWAQTGGPNASQINALIAGSLANGQSPYLLPGSVAGGTSPWGTMNFPLASNVNANNFRWAWSTNNLAKKTYSVFTAACGDIVDSAQVAVHMPGEHFQCYGVQKGDALREETIMIEDQFGKTRAVLGKPVLLCNPSIKIHNDKMYKIRDEKRHMVCYDLIKQNKVRNHNLEINNQFAPDQIVNGQRELFCVPSSKKHLKPVKPGKPGKPIPREMKRAEIKPLKQL
;
A
#
# COMPACT_ATOMS: atom_id res chain seq x y z
N MET A 1 -30.45 -43.44 -33.04
CA MET A 1 -29.54 -43.40 -31.88
C MET A 1 -28.29 -42.63 -32.28
N SER A 2 -28.04 -41.50 -31.59
CA SER A 2 -26.73 -41.00 -31.15
C SER A 2 -25.62 -40.67 -32.20
N ILE A 3 -24.86 -39.57 -32.14
CA ILE A 3 -24.78 -38.38 -31.28
C ILE A 3 -23.92 -37.36 -32.05
N PHE A 4 -24.25 -36.08 -31.88
CA PHE A 4 -23.50 -34.88 -32.26
C PHE A 4 -22.02 -34.87 -31.85
N LYS A 5 -21.15 -34.27 -32.67
CA LYS A 5 -19.97 -33.54 -32.18
C LYS A 5 -19.96 -32.14 -32.76
N LYS A 6 -20.53 -31.20 -31.99
CA LYS A 6 -20.31 -29.75 -32.14
C LYS A 6 -19.06 -29.39 -31.35
N THR A 7 -18.09 -28.80 -32.03
CA THR A 7 -16.88 -28.24 -31.45
C THR A 7 -17.25 -26.95 -30.70
N LEU A 8 -17.32 -27.04 -29.37
CA LEU A 8 -17.39 -25.87 -28.48
C LEU A 8 -15.96 -25.40 -28.21
N ILE A 9 -15.59 -24.28 -28.82
CA ILE A 9 -14.42 -23.50 -28.40
C ILE A 9 -14.77 -22.94 -27.02
N SER A 10 -14.25 -23.60 -25.98
CA SER A 10 -14.32 -23.09 -24.62
C SER A 10 -13.39 -21.88 -24.53
N MET A 11 -13.98 -20.69 -24.65
CA MET A 11 -13.33 -19.44 -24.32
C MET A 11 -13.18 -19.41 -22.80
N CYS A 12 -12.07 -19.97 -22.31
CA CYS A 12 -11.69 -19.88 -20.91
C CYS A 12 -11.29 -18.43 -20.65
N LEU A 13 -12.27 -17.61 -20.24
CA LEU A 13 -12.03 -16.36 -19.53
C LEU A 13 -11.32 -16.75 -18.22
N MET A 14 -10.00 -16.85 -18.29
CA MET A 14 -9.14 -16.73 -17.12
C MET A 14 -9.45 -15.35 -16.55
N SER A 15 -10.37 -15.31 -15.58
CA SER A 15 -10.52 -14.20 -14.67
C SER A 15 -9.15 -14.09 -14.01
N ALA A 16 -8.36 -13.12 -14.45
CA ALA A 16 -7.21 -12.68 -13.69
C ALA A 16 -7.78 -12.35 -12.31
N SER A 17 -7.53 -13.23 -11.34
CA SER A 17 -7.81 -12.94 -9.95
C SER A 17 -6.86 -11.80 -9.64
N THR A 18 -7.36 -10.57 -9.76
CA THR A 18 -6.68 -9.40 -9.25
C THR A 18 -6.41 -9.72 -7.80
N ILE A 19 -5.15 -9.89 -7.45
CA ILE A 19 -4.74 -9.93 -6.06
C ILE A 19 -5.24 -8.60 -5.49
N VAL A 20 -6.36 -8.65 -4.78
CA VAL A 20 -6.90 -7.48 -4.10
C VAL A 20 -5.87 -7.16 -3.03
N CYS A 21 -5.10 -6.11 -3.26
CA CYS A 21 -4.21 -5.58 -2.25
C CYS A 21 -5.12 -4.96 -1.18
N ALA A 22 -5.18 -5.60 -0.03
CA ALA A 22 -6.07 -5.23 1.05
C ALA A 22 -5.22 -4.92 2.29
N THR A 23 -5.47 -3.78 2.90
CA THR A 23 -4.76 -3.34 4.11
C THR A 23 -5.64 -3.57 5.33
N PRO A 24 -5.16 -4.34 6.34
CA PRO A 24 -5.95 -4.62 7.53
C PRO A 24 -6.00 -3.40 8.44
N ILE A 25 -7.22 -3.00 8.79
CA ILE A 25 -7.49 -1.89 9.70
C ILE A 25 -7.80 -2.44 11.08
N THR A 26 -7.21 -1.84 12.11
CA THR A 26 -7.65 -2.05 13.49
C THR A 26 -8.28 -0.76 14.00
N ALA A 27 -9.46 -0.86 14.60
CA ALA A 27 -10.20 0.29 15.10
C ALA A 27 -10.56 0.14 16.57
N ASN A 28 -10.63 1.28 17.28
CA ASN A 28 -11.21 1.42 18.61
C ASN A 28 -12.26 2.52 18.54
N VAL A 29 -13.49 2.22 18.95
CA VAL A 29 -14.60 3.18 18.87
C VAL A 29 -15.45 3.11 20.13
N THR A 30 -15.92 4.27 20.58
CA THR A 30 -17.06 4.38 21.48
C THR A 30 -17.93 5.60 21.13
N ALA A 31 -19.22 5.54 21.45
CA ALA A 31 -20.17 6.63 21.34
C ALA A 31 -21.12 6.62 22.55
N ASP A 32 -21.74 7.76 22.90
CA ASP A 32 -22.66 7.93 24.05
C ASP A 32 -23.85 6.94 24.08
N ASN A 33 -24.19 6.35 22.94
CA ASN A 33 -25.16 5.27 22.81
C ASN A 33 -24.55 4.17 21.94
N ASP A 34 -25.32 3.65 21.00
CA ASP A 34 -24.81 2.68 20.05
C ASP A 34 -24.16 3.33 18.84
N PHE A 35 -23.45 2.49 18.07
CA PHE A 35 -22.93 2.86 16.78
C PHE A 35 -22.85 1.65 15.83
N ILE A 36 -22.76 1.95 14.54
CA ILE A 36 -22.28 1.00 13.54
C ILE A 36 -21.12 1.63 12.78
N VAL A 37 -20.24 0.78 12.27
CA VAL A 37 -19.17 1.21 11.36
C VAL A 37 -19.45 0.62 9.99
N VAL A 38 -19.48 1.51 9.01
CA VAL A 38 -19.77 1.16 7.61
C VAL A 38 -18.55 1.47 6.78
N HIS A 39 -18.10 0.48 6.03
CA HIS A 39 -17.06 0.62 5.03
C HIS A 39 -17.73 0.72 3.65
N SER A 40 -17.49 1.84 2.97
CA SER A 40 -17.84 2.05 1.56
C SER A 40 -16.58 1.78 0.73
N PRO A 41 -16.45 0.64 0.03
CA PRO A 41 -15.19 0.23 -0.60
C PRO A 41 -14.73 1.10 -1.77
N GLY A 42 -15.57 2.04 -2.23
CA GLY A 42 -15.29 2.86 -3.40
C GLY A 42 -15.64 2.16 -4.71
N ASN A 43 -15.35 2.84 -5.82
CA ASN A 43 -15.57 2.36 -7.19
C ASN A 43 -17.02 1.88 -7.47
N GLY A 44 -18.00 2.56 -6.88
CA GLY A 44 -19.42 2.21 -7.00
C GLY A 44 -19.86 0.97 -6.22
N SER A 45 -18.98 0.38 -5.40
CA SER A 45 -19.30 -0.77 -4.56
C SER A 45 -20.29 -0.41 -3.44
N THR A 46 -21.17 -1.35 -3.12
CA THR A 46 -22.17 -1.16 -2.05
C THR A 46 -21.50 -1.03 -0.67
N PRO A 47 -21.90 -0.05 0.15
CA PRO A 47 -21.45 0.05 1.54
C PRO A 47 -21.83 -1.17 2.38
N THR A 48 -20.93 -1.60 3.27
CA THR A 48 -21.14 -2.76 4.13
C THR A 48 -20.91 -2.41 5.59
N VAL A 49 -21.76 -2.94 6.47
CA VAL A 49 -21.57 -2.79 7.92
C VAL A 49 -20.46 -3.75 8.36
N VAL A 50 -19.29 -3.20 8.66
CA VAL A 50 -18.11 -3.96 9.12
C VAL A 50 -18.12 -4.17 10.62
N TYR A 51 -18.86 -3.35 11.36
CA TYR A 51 -19.01 -3.53 12.80
C TYR A 51 -20.35 -2.99 13.32
N ARG A 52 -20.91 -3.68 14.30
CA ARG A 52 -22.06 -3.24 15.08
C ARG A 52 -21.64 -3.18 16.53
N GLY A 53 -21.83 -2.03 17.16
CA GLY A 53 -21.62 -1.87 18.60
C GLY A 53 -22.36 -2.97 19.35
N ALA A 54 -21.81 -3.44 20.46
CA ALA A 54 -22.37 -4.52 21.26
C ALA A 54 -22.89 -4.04 22.62
N ASN A 55 -22.53 -2.82 23.02
CA ASN A 55 -22.73 -2.35 24.40
C ASN A 55 -23.80 -1.27 24.54
N GLY A 56 -24.43 -0.82 23.45
CA GLY A 56 -25.56 0.13 23.49
C GLY A 56 -25.27 1.33 24.40
N SER A 57 -26.07 1.53 25.44
CA SER A 57 -25.89 2.64 26.41
C SER A 57 -24.64 2.54 27.29
N ASN A 58 -23.90 1.44 27.29
CA ASN A 58 -22.67 1.28 28.07
C ASN A 58 -21.46 1.79 27.28
N TRP A 59 -21.48 3.08 26.97
CA TRP A 59 -20.47 3.80 26.18
C TRP A 59 -19.07 3.80 26.80
N GLN A 60 -18.92 3.47 28.09
CA GLN A 60 -17.60 3.35 28.73
C GLN A 60 -16.80 2.15 28.20
N LYS A 61 -17.47 1.20 27.52
CA LYS A 61 -16.81 0.07 26.88
C LYS A 61 -16.35 0.44 25.48
N ILE A 62 -15.04 0.66 25.35
CA ILE A 62 -14.38 0.87 24.08
C ILE A 62 -14.38 -0.44 23.30
N GLU A 63 -14.88 -0.42 22.08
CA GLU A 63 -15.02 -1.62 21.26
C GLU A 63 -13.90 -1.68 20.22
N SER A 64 -13.27 -2.86 20.10
CA SER A 64 -12.13 -3.10 19.22
C SER A 64 -12.49 -4.11 18.13
N PHE A 65 -12.18 -3.79 16.88
CA PHE A 65 -12.49 -4.65 15.74
C PHE A 65 -11.52 -4.44 14.58
N LYS A 66 -11.61 -5.32 13.58
CA LYS A 66 -10.79 -5.27 12.37
C LYS A 66 -11.63 -5.47 11.12
N PHE A 67 -11.19 -4.86 10.03
CA PHE A 67 -11.74 -5.06 8.68
C PHE A 67 -10.67 -4.66 7.66
N ASP A 68 -10.84 -5.05 6.41
CA ASP A 68 -9.86 -4.75 5.36
C ASP A 68 -10.37 -3.65 4.42
N ILE A 69 -9.44 -2.84 3.92
CA ILE A 69 -9.66 -1.81 2.90
C ILE A 69 -8.86 -2.17 1.65
N ASP A 70 -9.50 -2.19 0.49
CA ASP A 70 -8.81 -2.27 -0.81
C ASP A 70 -8.01 -0.99 -1.03
N ASN A 71 -6.69 -1.13 -1.15
CA ASN A 71 -5.77 -0.01 -1.27
C ASN A 71 -5.39 0.31 -2.71
N SER A 72 -6.09 -0.25 -3.70
CA SER A 72 -5.94 0.19 -5.08
C SER A 72 -6.31 1.66 -5.24
N ALA A 73 -5.51 2.39 -6.04
CA ALA A 73 -5.71 3.82 -6.25
C ALA A 73 -7.15 4.18 -6.67
N GLN A 74 -7.75 3.36 -7.54
CA GLN A 74 -9.12 3.56 -8.03
C GLN A 74 -10.17 3.40 -6.92
N SER A 75 -10.02 2.41 -6.04
CA SER A 75 -10.94 2.23 -4.91
C SER A 75 -10.82 3.39 -3.91
N LEU A 76 -9.58 3.80 -3.59
CA LEU A 76 -9.31 4.86 -2.61
C LEU A 76 -9.86 6.24 -3.00
N GLU A 77 -10.08 6.54 -4.29
CA GLU A 77 -10.67 7.81 -4.75
C GLU A 77 -12.06 8.10 -4.16
N THR A 78 -12.84 7.06 -3.89
CA THR A 78 -14.23 7.18 -3.41
C THR A 78 -14.51 6.34 -2.17
N CYS A 79 -13.50 5.62 -1.66
CA CYS A 79 -13.61 4.80 -0.47
C CYS A 79 -13.74 5.67 0.78
N SER A 80 -14.64 5.27 1.68
CA SER A 80 -14.81 5.92 2.98
C SER A 80 -15.16 4.95 4.09
N VAL A 81 -14.83 5.33 5.32
CA VAL A 81 -15.27 4.64 6.54
C VAL A 81 -16.12 5.62 7.33
N SER A 82 -17.33 5.19 7.69
CA SER A 82 -18.29 6.00 8.44
C SER A 82 -18.67 5.35 9.75
N VAL A 83 -18.52 6.08 10.85
CA VAL A 83 -19.12 5.74 12.14
C VAL A 83 -20.49 6.42 12.22
N ILE A 84 -21.55 5.63 12.32
CA ILE A 84 -22.93 6.11 12.46
C ILE A 84 -23.34 5.88 13.92
N ALA A 85 -23.46 6.97 14.69
CA ALA A 85 -23.80 6.96 16.10
C ALA A 85 -25.25 7.39 16.35
N TRP A 86 -25.88 6.84 17.39
CA TRP A 86 -27.25 7.14 17.78
C TRP A 86 -27.31 8.42 18.60
N GLY A 87 -28.05 9.43 18.12
CA GLY A 87 -28.50 10.54 18.95
C GLY A 87 -29.76 10.16 19.71
N ASP A 88 -29.83 10.38 21.01
CA ASP A 88 -31.04 10.10 21.82
C ASP A 88 -31.84 11.38 22.15
N GLY A 89 -31.37 12.55 21.69
CA GLY A 89 -31.95 13.85 21.97
C GLY A 89 -31.61 14.42 23.34
N LYS A 90 -30.62 13.85 24.05
CA LYS A 90 -30.09 14.40 25.31
C LYS A 90 -28.80 15.19 25.11
N VAL A 91 -28.33 15.82 26.18
CA VAL A 91 -27.21 16.78 26.17
C VAL A 91 -25.80 16.16 26.05
N SER A 92 -25.68 14.86 25.78
CA SER A 92 -24.41 14.12 25.91
C SER A 92 -24.02 13.29 24.68
N GLN A 93 -24.58 13.60 23.51
CA GLN A 93 -24.24 12.86 22.27
C GLN A 93 -22.77 13.02 21.93
N GLY A 94 -22.10 11.99 21.40
CA GLY A 94 -20.73 12.14 20.93
C GLY A 94 -20.07 10.82 20.59
N MET A 95 -18.94 10.90 19.91
CA MET A 95 -18.13 9.75 19.53
C MET A 95 -16.63 10.04 19.71
N ALA A 96 -15.89 9.01 20.11
CA ALA A 96 -14.43 8.99 20.09
C ALA A 96 -13.95 7.72 19.38
N ALA A 97 -13.04 7.88 18.42
CA ALA A 97 -12.55 6.77 17.62
C ALA A 97 -11.08 6.93 17.25
N ILE A 98 -10.42 5.78 17.06
CA ILE A 98 -9.08 5.64 16.47
C ILE A 98 -9.17 4.54 15.40
N PHE A 99 -8.67 4.82 14.21
CA PHE A 99 -8.48 3.85 13.13
C PHE A 99 -7.01 3.80 12.76
N LYS A 100 -6.46 2.59 12.64
CA LYS A 100 -5.06 2.34 12.34
C LYS A 100 -4.91 1.38 11.18
N GLY A 101 -4.35 1.88 10.08
CA GLY A 101 -3.80 1.13 8.95
C GLY A 101 -2.31 1.45 8.81
N ASP A 102 -1.89 1.86 7.61
CA ASP A 102 -0.56 2.47 7.37
C ASP A 102 -0.44 3.79 8.15
N ASN A 103 -1.53 4.56 8.14
CA ASN A 103 -1.69 5.79 8.89
C ASN A 103 -2.65 5.59 10.09
N THR A 104 -2.50 6.42 11.12
CA THR A 104 -3.40 6.43 12.28
C THR A 104 -4.20 7.72 12.29
N ILE A 105 -5.53 7.60 12.17
CA ILE A 105 -6.46 8.72 12.31
C ILE A 105 -7.29 8.55 13.58
N TYR A 106 -7.74 9.65 14.16
CA TYR A 106 -8.55 9.64 15.37
C TYR A 106 -9.44 10.87 15.46
N THR A 107 -10.44 10.83 16.33
CA THR A 107 -11.32 11.99 16.52
C THR A 107 -10.52 13.21 16.97
N GLY A 108 -10.59 14.27 16.18
CA GLY A 108 -9.82 15.51 16.37
C GLY A 108 -8.45 15.56 15.70
N SER A 109 -8.04 14.52 14.96
CA SER A 109 -6.87 14.57 14.09
C SER A 109 -7.11 15.31 12.76
N GLY A 110 -8.34 15.79 12.52
CA GLY A 110 -8.72 16.57 11.32
C GLY A 110 -9.23 15.76 10.12
N HIS A 111 -9.17 14.43 10.17
CA HIS A 111 -9.59 13.55 9.05
C HIS A 111 -11.08 13.20 9.04
N PHE A 112 -11.76 13.28 10.19
CA PHE A 112 -13.20 13.04 10.26
C PHE A 112 -14.00 14.28 9.84
N LYS A 113 -15.05 14.06 9.07
CA LYS A 113 -16.16 15.00 8.86
C LYS A 113 -17.37 14.53 9.65
N GLY A 114 -18.07 15.45 10.31
CA GLY A 114 -19.32 15.20 11.02
C GLY A 114 -20.52 15.68 10.21
N TYR A 115 -21.59 14.89 10.22
CA TYR A 115 -22.88 15.22 9.59
C TYR A 115 -24.02 14.76 10.48
N GLN A 116 -24.91 15.69 10.86
CA GLN A 116 -26.15 15.34 11.56
C GLN A 116 -27.23 15.04 10.54
N SER A 117 -27.73 13.81 10.53
CA SER A 117 -28.80 13.41 9.62
C SER A 117 -30.17 13.96 10.03
N THR A 118 -31.12 13.90 9.10
CA THR A 118 -32.56 14.09 9.37
C THR A 118 -33.27 12.79 9.71
N THR A 119 -32.62 11.64 9.53
CA THR A 119 -33.19 10.31 9.78
C THR A 119 -33.29 10.05 11.28
N PRO A 120 -34.50 9.82 11.82
CA PRO A 120 -34.69 9.49 13.23
C PRO A 120 -33.90 8.25 13.63
N SER A 121 -33.22 8.32 14.77
CA SER A 121 -32.55 7.18 15.38
C SER A 121 -33.57 6.33 16.14
N SER A 122 -33.48 5.02 15.96
CA SER A 122 -34.35 4.05 16.63
C SER A 122 -33.65 2.69 16.72
N GLY A 123 -34.17 1.83 17.61
CA GLY A 123 -33.58 0.52 17.87
C GLY A 123 -32.15 0.60 18.44
N TRP A 124 -31.50 -0.56 18.48
CA TRP A 124 -30.09 -0.71 18.83
C TRP A 124 -29.32 -1.34 17.66
N ALA A 125 -28.00 -1.18 17.62
CA ALA A 125 -27.18 -1.64 16.51
C ALA A 125 -27.33 -3.15 16.27
N GLN A 126 -27.60 -3.93 17.32
CA GLN A 126 -27.71 -5.40 17.29
C GLN A 126 -29.10 -5.90 16.87
N THR A 127 -30.17 -5.11 17.06
CA THR A 127 -31.56 -5.61 16.98
C THR A 127 -32.53 -4.77 16.14
N GLY A 128 -32.14 -3.58 15.66
CA GLY A 128 -33.10 -2.73 14.93
C GLY A 128 -32.59 -1.39 14.43
N GLY A 129 -31.28 -1.26 14.18
CA GLY A 129 -30.67 -0.03 13.65
C GLY A 129 -31.06 0.33 12.20
N PRO A 130 -30.36 1.29 11.58
CA PRO A 130 -30.73 1.75 10.24
C PRO A 130 -30.60 0.61 9.22
N ASN A 131 -31.61 0.47 8.37
CA ASN A 131 -31.59 -0.51 7.28
C ASN A 131 -30.65 -0.08 6.14
N ALA A 132 -30.42 -0.94 5.15
CA ALA A 132 -29.47 -0.67 4.05
C ALA A 132 -29.78 0.64 3.28
N SER A 133 -31.06 0.94 3.04
CA SER A 133 -31.47 2.18 2.35
C SER A 133 -31.16 3.42 3.20
N GLN A 134 -31.46 3.36 4.51
CA GLN A 134 -31.10 4.42 5.45
C GLN A 134 -29.57 4.60 5.53
N ILE A 135 -28.80 3.51 5.60
CA ILE A 135 -27.33 3.57 5.62
C ILE A 135 -26.80 4.30 4.37
N ASN A 136 -27.29 3.94 3.18
CA ASN A 136 -26.89 4.60 1.94
C ASN A 136 -27.22 6.09 1.96
N ALA A 137 -28.41 6.48 2.43
CA ALA A 137 -28.81 7.87 2.54
C ALA A 137 -27.97 8.65 3.58
N LEU A 138 -27.64 8.03 4.71
CA LEU A 138 -26.80 8.60 5.77
C LEU A 138 -25.38 8.87 5.26
N ILE A 139 -24.80 7.92 4.54
CA ILE A 139 -23.45 8.05 3.95
C ILE A 139 -23.46 9.10 2.85
N ALA A 140 -24.42 9.05 1.92
CA ALA A 140 -24.54 10.05 0.86
C ALA A 140 -24.72 11.48 1.43
N GLY A 141 -25.55 11.62 2.48
CA GLY A 141 -25.74 12.88 3.18
C GLY A 141 -24.45 13.40 3.83
N SER A 142 -23.67 12.50 4.45
CA SER A 142 -22.38 12.81 5.05
C SER A 142 -21.33 13.23 4.03
N LEU A 143 -21.22 12.50 2.91
CA LEU A 143 -20.27 12.83 1.85
C LEU A 143 -20.60 14.17 1.17
N ALA A 144 -21.89 14.49 1.00
CA ALA A 144 -22.33 15.72 0.37
C ALA A 144 -22.26 16.95 1.29
N ASN A 145 -22.50 16.78 2.60
CA ASN A 145 -22.72 17.90 3.52
C ASN A 145 -21.79 17.90 4.75
N GLY A 146 -20.90 16.92 4.88
CA GLY A 146 -20.03 16.75 6.03
C GLY A 146 -19.16 17.98 6.30
N GLN A 147 -19.13 18.41 7.55
CA GLN A 147 -18.32 19.54 8.01
C GLN A 147 -17.25 19.07 8.98
N SER A 148 -16.31 19.94 9.34
CA SER A 148 -15.43 19.64 10.49
C SER A 148 -16.29 19.39 11.74
N PRO A 149 -16.11 18.28 12.45
CA PRO A 149 -16.89 17.98 13.64
C PRO A 149 -16.59 19.00 14.74
N TYR A 150 -17.57 19.23 15.62
CA TYR A 150 -17.37 20.01 16.82
C TYR A 150 -16.53 19.18 17.79
N LEU A 151 -15.34 19.67 18.12
CA LEU A 151 -14.42 18.99 19.02
C LEU A 151 -14.55 19.60 20.41
N LEU A 152 -14.66 18.73 21.41
CA LEU A 152 -14.88 19.20 22.77
C LEU A 152 -13.58 19.65 23.43
N PRO A 153 -13.64 20.69 24.28
CA PRO A 153 -12.55 21.01 25.19
C PRO A 153 -12.18 19.81 26.06
N GLY A 154 -10.90 19.68 26.42
CA GLY A 154 -10.37 18.52 27.14
C GLY A 154 -9.76 17.45 26.22
N SER A 155 -9.55 16.24 26.73
CA SER A 155 -9.10 15.10 25.94
C SER A 155 -9.80 13.82 26.40
N VAL A 156 -9.85 12.84 25.50
CA VAL A 156 -10.43 11.52 25.80
C VAL A 156 -9.66 10.84 26.93
N ALA A 157 -8.32 10.94 26.91
CA ALA A 157 -7.45 10.35 27.93
C ALA A 157 -7.42 11.16 29.24
N GLY A 158 -7.51 12.49 29.18
CA GLY A 158 -7.54 13.36 30.37
C GLY A 158 -8.90 13.43 31.05
N GLY A 159 -9.93 12.92 30.38
CA GLY A 159 -11.31 12.99 30.83
C GLY A 159 -12.01 14.25 30.36
N THR A 160 -13.21 14.08 29.80
CA THR A 160 -14.04 15.19 29.33
C THR A 160 -15.45 14.99 29.86
N SER A 161 -16.01 15.99 30.56
CA SER A 161 -17.40 15.89 31.03
C SER A 161 -18.37 15.90 29.84
N PRO A 162 -19.40 15.02 29.82
CA PRO A 162 -19.77 14.04 30.87
C PRO A 162 -19.09 12.66 30.79
N TRP A 163 -18.33 12.35 29.74
CA TRP A 163 -17.80 11.00 29.48
C TRP A 163 -16.63 10.56 30.37
N GLY A 164 -16.04 11.44 31.18
CA GLY A 164 -14.91 11.09 32.04
C GLY A 164 -13.70 10.57 31.26
N THR A 165 -12.77 9.90 31.96
CA THR A 165 -11.50 9.40 31.40
C THR A 165 -11.67 8.06 30.69
N MET A 166 -11.12 7.96 29.48
CA MET A 166 -11.22 6.77 28.62
C MET A 166 -9.84 6.32 28.14
N ASN A 167 -9.55 5.03 28.31
CA ASN A 167 -8.26 4.42 27.97
C ASN A 167 -8.37 3.59 26.68
N PHE A 168 -8.11 4.22 25.54
CA PHE A 168 -8.15 3.55 24.23
C PHE A 168 -6.92 2.67 24.01
N PRO A 169 -7.08 1.36 23.71
CA PRO A 169 -5.96 0.47 23.43
C PRO A 169 -4.98 0.97 22.34
N LEU A 170 -5.49 1.66 21.32
CA LEU A 170 -4.68 2.21 20.21
C LEU A 170 -4.08 3.60 20.47
N ALA A 171 -4.29 4.21 21.65
CA ALA A 171 -3.91 5.61 21.90
C ALA A 171 -2.45 5.82 22.33
N SER A 172 -1.60 4.78 22.36
CA SER A 172 -0.24 4.90 22.90
C SER A 172 0.67 5.91 22.18
N ASN A 173 0.40 6.21 20.90
CA ASN A 173 1.19 7.15 20.08
C ASN A 173 0.33 8.26 19.42
N VAL A 174 -0.89 8.50 19.90
CA VAL A 174 -1.70 9.61 19.37
C VAL A 174 -1.38 10.91 20.12
N ASN A 175 -1.58 12.05 19.46
CA ASN A 175 -1.48 13.33 20.15
C ASN A 175 -2.70 13.51 21.08
N ALA A 176 -2.48 13.32 22.38
CA ALA A 176 -3.54 13.40 23.39
C ALA A 176 -4.24 14.78 23.42
N ASN A 177 -3.59 15.87 23.01
CA ASN A 177 -4.22 17.19 22.93
C ASN A 177 -5.24 17.29 21.80
N ASN A 178 -5.14 16.43 20.79
CA ASN A 178 -6.04 16.42 19.63
C ASN A 178 -7.08 15.30 19.75
N PHE A 179 -6.83 14.25 20.54
CA PHE A 179 -7.78 13.16 20.70
C PHE A 179 -8.94 13.56 21.62
N ARG A 180 -10.05 13.95 21.00
CA ARG A 180 -11.20 14.62 21.63
C ARG A 180 -12.50 13.89 21.29
N TRP A 181 -13.50 14.05 22.15
CA TRP A 181 -14.87 13.72 21.80
C TRP A 181 -15.36 14.64 20.67
N ALA A 182 -16.08 14.06 19.72
CA ALA A 182 -16.59 14.74 18.53
C ALA A 182 -18.11 14.72 18.48
N TRP A 183 -18.71 15.86 18.13
CA TRP A 183 -20.14 15.99 17.82
C TRP A 183 -20.33 16.34 16.35
N SER A 184 -21.38 15.79 15.74
CA SER A 184 -21.79 16.13 14.37
C SER A 184 -22.58 17.44 14.29
N THR A 185 -23.06 17.96 15.43
CA THR A 185 -23.83 19.21 15.53
C THR A 185 -23.65 19.85 16.90
N ASN A 186 -23.91 21.15 17.00
CA ASN A 186 -24.04 21.86 18.27
C ASN A 186 -25.47 21.75 18.87
N ASN A 187 -26.44 21.21 18.13
CA ASN A 187 -27.80 20.99 18.61
C ASN A 187 -27.98 19.54 19.11
N LEU A 188 -27.61 19.29 20.36
CA LEU A 188 -27.64 17.96 20.98
C LEU A 188 -29.06 17.44 21.28
N ALA A 189 -30.10 18.26 21.11
CA ALA A 189 -31.48 17.80 21.29
C ALA A 189 -32.00 16.95 20.11
N LYS A 190 -31.19 16.73 19.06
CA LYS A 190 -31.59 15.95 17.88
C LYS A 190 -31.57 14.45 18.16
N LYS A 191 -32.73 13.80 18.06
CA LYS A 191 -32.86 12.33 18.09
C LYS A 191 -32.72 11.73 16.68
N THR A 192 -31.60 12.00 16.03
CA THR A 192 -31.28 11.51 14.69
C THR A 192 -29.87 10.92 14.68
N TYR A 193 -29.50 10.20 13.62
CA TYR A 193 -28.15 9.65 13.51
C TYR A 193 -27.10 10.73 13.29
N SER A 194 -25.99 10.60 13.99
CA SER A 194 -24.75 11.35 13.77
C SER A 194 -23.82 10.50 12.92
N VAL A 195 -23.35 11.03 11.79
CA VAL A 195 -22.45 10.32 10.88
C VAL A 195 -21.09 11.00 10.91
N PHE A 196 -20.04 10.22 11.14
CA PHE A 196 -18.67 10.68 11.11
C PHE A 196 -17.90 9.90 10.06
N THR A 197 -17.48 10.57 8.99
CA THR A 197 -16.88 9.94 7.81
C THR A 197 -15.44 10.37 7.65
N ALA A 198 -14.55 9.42 7.37
CA ALA A 198 -13.17 9.66 6.95
C ALA A 198 -12.93 9.00 5.59
N ALA A 199 -12.05 9.58 4.77
CA ALA A 199 -11.63 8.96 3.51
C ALA A 199 -10.70 7.79 3.82
N CYS A 200 -10.80 6.69 3.05
CA CYS A 200 -9.90 5.55 3.25
C CYS A 200 -8.44 5.91 3.01
N GLY A 201 -8.17 6.85 2.08
CA GLY A 201 -6.82 7.36 1.80
C GLY A 201 -6.18 8.14 2.96
N ASP A 202 -6.95 8.53 3.99
CA ASP A 202 -6.38 9.08 5.22
C ASP A 202 -5.82 7.98 6.15
N ILE A 203 -6.25 6.72 5.96
CA ILE A 203 -5.94 5.57 6.83
C ILE A 203 -4.92 4.64 6.16
N VAL A 204 -5.00 4.51 4.84
CA VAL A 204 -4.27 3.52 4.04
C VAL A 204 -3.57 4.20 2.88
N ASP A 205 -2.32 3.83 2.65
CA ASP A 205 -1.55 4.31 1.52
C ASP A 205 -1.93 3.51 0.26
N SER A 206 -1.95 4.19 -0.89
CA SER A 206 -2.24 3.54 -2.17
C SER A 206 -1.18 2.47 -2.48
N ALA A 207 -1.63 1.29 -2.90
CA ALA A 207 -0.74 0.25 -3.37
C ALA A 207 0.08 0.76 -4.56
N GLN A 208 1.41 0.71 -4.40
CA GLN A 208 2.32 0.95 -5.50
C GLN A 208 2.12 -0.16 -6.56
N VAL A 209 1.95 0.26 -7.82
CA VAL A 209 1.80 -0.65 -8.97
C VAL A 209 3.06 -0.59 -9.82
N ALA A 210 3.43 -1.71 -10.44
CA ALA A 210 4.53 -1.79 -11.39
C ALA A 210 4.37 -0.76 -12.53
N VAL A 211 5.33 0.15 -12.68
CA VAL A 211 5.29 1.18 -13.74
C VAL A 211 6.21 0.84 -14.90
N HIS A 212 5.80 1.22 -16.11
CA HIS A 212 6.69 1.18 -17.27
C HIS A 212 7.57 2.44 -17.30
N MET A 213 8.83 2.29 -16.93
CA MET A 213 9.82 3.34 -17.10
C MET A 213 10.35 3.38 -18.55
N PRO A 214 10.35 4.54 -19.23
CA PRO A 214 10.92 4.67 -20.57
C PRO A 214 12.43 4.35 -20.55
N GLY A 215 12.88 3.47 -21.45
CA GLY A 215 14.29 3.11 -21.56
C GLY A 215 14.54 1.98 -22.55
N GLU A 216 15.78 1.53 -22.61
CA GLU A 216 16.17 0.32 -23.35
C GLU A 216 16.37 -0.86 -22.41
N HIS A 217 16.08 -2.05 -22.93
CA HIS A 217 16.39 -3.31 -22.26
C HIS A 217 17.72 -3.84 -22.77
N PHE A 218 18.56 -4.32 -21.85
CA PHE A 218 19.86 -4.88 -22.16
C PHE A 218 19.94 -6.34 -21.72
N GLN A 219 20.46 -7.20 -22.60
CA GLN A 219 20.90 -8.54 -22.24
C GLN A 219 22.42 -8.54 -22.12
N CYS A 220 22.91 -8.89 -20.93
CA CYS A 220 24.34 -8.93 -20.63
C CYS A 220 24.89 -10.36 -20.69
N TYR A 221 26.14 -10.47 -21.15
CA TYR A 221 26.88 -11.71 -21.33
C TYR A 221 28.22 -11.60 -20.59
N GLY A 222 28.60 -12.66 -19.86
CA GLY A 222 29.91 -12.73 -19.22
C GLY A 222 31.05 -12.69 -20.24
N VAL A 223 32.03 -11.81 -20.02
CA VAL A 223 33.21 -11.69 -20.87
C VAL A 223 34.23 -12.75 -20.47
N GLN A 224 34.58 -13.64 -21.41
CA GLN A 224 35.58 -14.69 -21.18
C GLN A 224 37.02 -14.21 -21.40
N LYS A 225 37.22 -13.23 -22.27
CA LYS A 225 38.53 -12.67 -22.60
C LYS A 225 38.42 -11.17 -22.81
N GLY A 226 39.29 -10.43 -22.13
CA GLY A 226 39.40 -8.98 -22.23
C GLY A 226 40.30 -8.48 -21.12
N ASP A 227 41.55 -8.16 -21.45
CA ASP A 227 42.62 -7.79 -20.52
C ASP A 227 43.50 -6.67 -21.10
N ALA A 228 43.12 -6.15 -22.27
CA ALA A 228 43.87 -5.09 -22.94
C ALA A 228 43.76 -3.73 -22.24
N LEU A 229 42.74 -3.53 -21.39
CA LEU A 229 42.62 -2.31 -20.60
C LEU A 229 43.67 -2.35 -19.49
N ARG A 230 44.58 -1.37 -19.49
CA ARG A 230 45.44 -1.09 -18.34
C ARG A 230 44.60 -0.46 -17.23
N GLU A 231 44.98 -0.70 -15.98
CA GLU A 231 44.29 -0.10 -14.82
C GLU A 231 44.16 1.41 -15.01
N GLU A 232 42.92 1.91 -15.03
CA GLU A 232 42.62 3.31 -15.29
C GLU A 232 41.93 3.92 -14.08
N THR A 233 42.43 5.08 -13.62
CA THR A 233 41.84 5.78 -12.47
C THR A 233 40.81 6.80 -12.94
N ILE A 234 39.57 6.65 -12.50
CA ILE A 234 38.45 7.52 -12.88
C ILE A 234 37.82 8.20 -11.65
N MET A 235 37.07 9.27 -11.92
CA MET A 235 36.19 9.91 -10.94
C MET A 235 34.73 9.59 -11.28
N ILE A 236 33.96 9.09 -10.30
CA ILE A 236 32.56 8.68 -10.46
C ILE A 236 31.67 9.60 -9.62
N GLU A 237 30.72 10.22 -10.32
CA GLU A 237 29.56 11.02 -9.93
C GLU A 237 28.22 10.27 -9.88
N ASP A 238 27.63 9.94 -8.73
CA ASP A 238 26.22 9.46 -8.69
C ASP A 238 25.43 10.06 -7.52
N GLN A 239 24.13 9.73 -7.39
CA GLN A 239 23.29 10.27 -6.30
C GLN A 239 23.75 9.85 -4.90
N PHE A 240 24.67 8.90 -4.80
CA PHE A 240 25.29 8.42 -3.56
C PHE A 240 26.66 9.06 -3.31
N GLY A 241 27.04 10.06 -4.12
CA GLY A 241 28.18 10.93 -3.93
C GLY A 241 29.33 10.70 -4.91
N LYS A 242 30.40 11.47 -4.71
CA LYS A 242 31.56 11.53 -5.59
C LYS A 242 32.74 10.71 -5.05
N THR A 243 33.37 9.90 -5.90
CA THR A 243 34.55 9.11 -5.51
C THR A 243 35.56 8.91 -6.63
N ARG A 244 36.80 8.63 -6.25
CA ARG A 244 37.82 8.05 -7.12
C ARG A 244 37.69 6.52 -7.13
N ALA A 245 37.89 5.89 -8.28
CA ALA A 245 37.91 4.43 -8.45
C ALA A 245 38.94 4.00 -9.52
N VAL A 246 39.40 2.75 -9.47
CA VAL A 246 40.29 2.15 -10.46
C VAL A 246 39.55 1.05 -11.22
N LEU A 247 39.43 1.21 -12.54
CA LEU A 247 38.83 0.24 -13.45
C LEU A 247 39.76 -0.95 -13.64
N GLY A 248 39.20 -2.15 -13.60
CA GLY A 248 39.89 -3.38 -13.95
C GLY A 248 39.52 -3.91 -15.33
N LYS A 249 39.20 -5.19 -15.41
CA LYS A 249 38.91 -5.89 -16.66
C LYS A 249 37.41 -5.81 -17.02
N PRO A 250 37.07 -5.86 -18.31
CA PRO A 250 35.68 -6.03 -18.72
C PRO A 250 35.15 -7.39 -18.25
N VAL A 251 33.97 -7.38 -17.63
CA VAL A 251 33.32 -8.59 -17.11
C VAL A 251 31.94 -8.83 -17.71
N LEU A 252 31.25 -7.79 -18.21
CA LEU A 252 29.99 -7.92 -18.93
C LEU A 252 29.99 -7.16 -20.27
N LEU A 253 29.41 -7.78 -21.29
CA LEU A 253 29.00 -7.13 -22.54
C LEU A 253 27.48 -7.12 -22.61
N CYS A 254 26.88 -5.94 -22.70
CA CYS A 254 25.43 -5.74 -22.71
C CYS A 254 24.94 -5.25 -24.07
N ASN A 255 24.01 -5.99 -24.68
CA ASN A 255 23.42 -5.67 -25.97
C ASN A 255 21.99 -5.14 -25.80
N PRO A 256 21.59 -4.09 -26.56
CA PRO A 256 20.19 -3.68 -26.59
C PRO A 256 19.35 -4.84 -27.12
N SER A 257 18.19 -5.09 -26.50
CA SER A 257 17.41 -6.30 -26.71
C SER A 257 15.93 -6.01 -26.82
N ILE A 258 15.24 -6.79 -27.66
CA ILE A 258 13.77 -6.82 -27.68
C ILE A 258 13.30 -7.63 -26.49
N LYS A 259 12.33 -7.09 -25.73
CA LYS A 259 11.63 -7.83 -24.68
C LYS A 259 10.18 -8.03 -25.09
N ILE A 260 9.64 -9.23 -24.85
CA ILE A 260 8.21 -9.51 -24.96
C ILE A 260 7.73 -9.93 -23.58
N HIS A 261 6.69 -9.26 -23.07
CA HIS A 261 6.09 -9.58 -21.77
C HIS A 261 4.63 -9.14 -21.74
N ASN A 262 3.71 -10.03 -21.34
CA ASN A 262 2.26 -9.82 -21.31
C ASN A 262 1.74 -9.23 -22.63
N ASP A 263 2.06 -9.89 -23.75
CA ASP A 263 1.71 -9.49 -25.12
C ASP A 263 2.21 -8.11 -25.57
N LYS A 264 3.01 -7.44 -24.74
CA LYS A 264 3.66 -6.16 -25.06
C LYS A 264 5.09 -6.38 -25.51
N MET A 265 5.41 -5.84 -26.68
CA MET A 265 6.76 -5.81 -27.24
C MET A 265 7.45 -4.49 -26.91
N TYR A 266 8.64 -4.57 -26.33
CA TYR A 266 9.54 -3.45 -26.08
C TYR A 266 10.67 -3.52 -27.12
N LYS A 267 10.66 -2.58 -28.07
CA LYS A 267 11.61 -2.54 -29.18
C LYS A 267 12.95 -1.92 -28.77
N ILE A 268 14.00 -2.29 -29.48
CA ILE A 268 15.30 -1.61 -29.41
C ILE A 268 15.12 -0.17 -29.91
N ARG A 269 15.69 0.81 -29.21
CA ARG A 269 15.64 2.22 -29.62
C ARG A 269 16.87 2.62 -30.44
N ASP A 270 18.04 2.09 -30.11
CA ASP A 270 19.30 2.29 -30.82
C ASP A 270 20.12 1.00 -30.82
N GLU A 271 20.21 0.40 -31.99
CA GLU A 271 20.95 -0.85 -32.19
C GLU A 271 22.47 -0.72 -32.00
N LYS A 272 23.00 0.52 -32.02
CA LYS A 272 24.44 0.79 -31.88
C LYS A 272 24.87 1.03 -30.43
N ARG A 273 23.91 1.24 -29.51
CA ARG A 273 24.20 1.54 -28.11
C ARG A 273 24.42 0.24 -27.33
N HIS A 274 25.65 -0.25 -27.30
CA HIS A 274 26.04 -1.34 -26.39
C HIS A 274 26.62 -0.77 -25.10
N MET A 275 26.79 -1.62 -24.09
CA MET A 275 27.58 -1.27 -22.90
C MET A 275 28.62 -2.35 -22.61
N VAL A 276 29.77 -1.95 -22.11
CA VAL A 276 30.75 -2.84 -21.49
C VAL A 276 30.88 -2.44 -20.03
N CYS A 277 30.75 -3.41 -19.12
CA CYS A 277 30.90 -3.19 -17.69
C CYS A 277 32.22 -3.77 -17.20
N TYR A 278 32.93 -2.96 -16.42
CA TYR A 278 34.22 -3.26 -15.84
C TYR A 278 34.08 -3.47 -14.34
N ASP A 279 34.89 -4.36 -13.78
CA ASP A 279 35.04 -4.46 -12.33
C ASP A 279 35.82 -3.26 -11.75
N LEU A 280 35.62 -3.01 -10.47
CA LEU A 280 36.33 -1.96 -9.72
C LEU A 280 37.38 -2.61 -8.80
N ILE A 281 38.65 -2.51 -9.16
CA ILE A 281 39.76 -3.13 -8.40
C ILE A 281 40.01 -2.35 -7.10
N LYS A 282 39.88 -1.02 -7.15
CA LYS A 282 40.03 -0.14 -5.97
C LYS A 282 38.95 0.93 -5.97
N GLN A 283 38.32 1.14 -4.83
CA GLN A 283 37.32 2.19 -4.62
C GLN A 283 37.20 2.53 -3.13
N ASN A 284 36.67 3.73 -2.84
CA ASN A 284 36.26 4.07 -1.49
C ASN A 284 34.93 3.40 -1.14
N LYS A 285 34.72 3.14 0.15
CA LYS A 285 33.44 2.62 0.64
C LYS A 285 32.33 3.64 0.41
N VAL A 286 31.18 3.14 -0.02
CA VAL A 286 29.94 3.90 -0.17
C VAL A 286 29.06 3.66 1.04
N ARG A 287 28.27 4.66 1.42
CA ARG A 287 27.21 4.46 2.41
C ARG A 287 26.07 3.66 1.80
N ASN A 288 25.46 2.85 2.65
CA ASN A 288 24.21 2.17 2.32
C ASN A 288 23.06 3.16 2.53
N HIS A 289 22.09 3.08 1.64
CA HIS A 289 20.87 3.88 1.58
C HIS A 289 19.70 2.92 1.36
N ASN A 290 18.59 3.18 2.06
CA ASN A 290 17.32 2.54 1.76
C ASN A 290 16.71 3.25 0.55
N LEU A 291 16.31 2.49 -0.46
CA LEU A 291 15.80 2.98 -1.72
C LEU A 291 14.49 2.27 -2.03
N GLU A 292 13.58 3.00 -2.65
CA GLU A 292 12.42 2.41 -3.31
C GLU A 292 12.70 2.36 -4.80
N ILE A 293 12.52 1.19 -5.41
CA ILE A 293 12.52 1.04 -6.85
C ILE A 293 11.09 0.77 -7.29
N ASN A 294 10.67 1.38 -8.39
CA ASN A 294 9.44 0.99 -9.06
C ASN A 294 9.74 0.77 -10.54
N ASN A 295 9.55 -0.46 -10.99
CA ASN A 295 9.78 -0.86 -12.36
C ASN A 295 8.64 -1.75 -12.85
N GLN A 296 8.74 -2.19 -14.10
CA GLN A 296 7.70 -2.94 -14.79
C GLN A 296 7.41 -4.35 -14.23
N PHE A 297 8.08 -4.76 -13.15
CA PHE A 297 7.86 -6.04 -12.49
C PHE A 297 7.16 -5.85 -11.15
N ALA A 298 7.72 -5.01 -10.28
CA ALA A 298 7.12 -4.65 -9.01
C ALA A 298 7.80 -3.39 -8.43
N PRO A 299 7.10 -2.63 -7.58
CA PRO A 299 7.76 -1.81 -6.58
C PRO A 299 8.49 -2.70 -5.57
N ASP A 300 9.64 -2.25 -5.07
CA ASP A 300 10.41 -2.96 -4.05
C ASP A 300 11.25 -1.98 -3.22
N GLN A 301 11.51 -2.35 -1.97
CA GLN A 301 12.45 -1.63 -1.11
C GLN A 301 13.77 -2.39 -1.09
N ILE A 302 14.83 -1.71 -1.52
CA ILE A 302 16.18 -2.28 -1.58
C ILE A 302 17.14 -1.44 -0.74
N VAL A 303 18.22 -2.08 -0.30
CA VAL A 303 19.37 -1.37 0.28
C VAL A 303 20.52 -1.47 -0.70
N ASN A 304 21.10 -0.35 -1.13
CA ASN A 304 22.26 -0.43 -2.01
C ASN A 304 23.47 -0.99 -1.26
N GLY A 305 24.22 -1.84 -1.93
CA GLY A 305 25.53 -2.31 -1.49
C GLY A 305 26.67 -1.40 -1.96
N GLN A 306 27.88 -1.94 -1.93
CA GLN A 306 29.04 -1.31 -2.55
C GLN A 306 28.90 -1.33 -4.08
N ARG A 307 29.58 -0.41 -4.79
CA ARG A 307 29.57 -0.40 -6.27
C ARG A 307 30.32 -1.64 -6.76
N GLU A 308 29.72 -2.42 -7.64
CA GLU A 308 30.36 -3.64 -8.15
C GLU A 308 30.97 -3.42 -9.53
N LEU A 309 30.27 -2.68 -10.40
CA LEU A 309 30.63 -2.51 -11.80
C LEU A 309 30.49 -1.05 -12.24
N PHE A 310 31.32 -0.65 -13.20
CA PHE A 310 31.16 0.59 -13.95
C PHE A 310 30.92 0.28 -15.42
N CYS A 311 29.74 0.63 -15.94
CA CYS A 311 29.33 0.36 -17.32
C CYS A 311 29.49 1.60 -18.19
N VAL A 312 30.15 1.46 -19.34
CA VAL A 312 30.35 2.55 -20.30
C VAL A 312 29.66 2.23 -21.62
N PRO A 313 29.09 3.24 -22.33
CA PRO A 313 28.62 3.08 -23.70
C PRO A 313 29.76 2.56 -24.59
N SER A 314 29.44 1.66 -25.51
CA SER A 314 30.44 1.02 -26.37
C SER A 314 29.83 0.70 -27.73
N SER A 315 30.66 0.76 -28.78
CA SER A 315 30.34 0.16 -30.06
C SER A 315 30.91 -1.26 -30.12
N LYS A 316 30.31 -2.14 -30.94
CA LYS A 316 30.87 -3.47 -31.20
C LYS A 316 31.01 -3.72 -32.70
N LYS A 317 31.99 -4.55 -33.04
CA LYS A 317 32.14 -5.14 -34.37
C LYS A 317 32.23 -6.65 -34.23
N HIS A 318 31.48 -7.37 -35.05
CA HIS A 318 31.62 -8.81 -35.15
C HIS A 318 32.94 -9.14 -35.85
N LEU A 319 33.82 -9.86 -35.15
CA LEU A 319 35.00 -10.48 -35.73
C LEU A 319 34.65 -11.87 -36.26
N LYS A 320 35.58 -12.52 -36.97
CA LYS A 320 35.38 -13.88 -37.49
C LYS A 320 34.92 -14.81 -36.35
N PRO A 321 33.95 -15.70 -36.58
CA PRO A 321 33.46 -16.60 -35.55
C PRO A 321 34.61 -17.38 -34.92
N VAL A 322 34.70 -17.34 -33.60
CA VAL A 322 35.54 -18.28 -32.86
C VAL A 322 34.80 -19.61 -32.88
N LYS A 323 35.46 -20.70 -33.29
CA LYS A 323 34.88 -22.05 -33.17
C LYS A 323 34.46 -22.23 -31.71
N PRO A 324 33.21 -22.62 -31.41
CA PRO A 324 32.83 -22.90 -30.04
C PRO A 324 33.84 -23.87 -29.44
N GLY A 325 34.45 -23.50 -28.31
CA GLY A 325 35.11 -24.51 -27.48
C GLY A 325 34.09 -25.60 -27.15
N LYS A 326 34.53 -26.86 -26.99
CA LYS A 326 33.64 -27.93 -26.53
C LYS A 326 32.80 -27.39 -25.36
N PRO A 327 31.46 -27.50 -25.38
CA PRO A 327 30.65 -27.03 -24.27
C PRO A 327 31.22 -27.64 -22.99
N GLY A 328 31.57 -26.79 -22.02
CA GLY A 328 31.88 -27.26 -20.68
C GLY A 328 30.73 -28.15 -20.21
N LYS A 329 31.05 -29.26 -19.54
CA LYS A 329 30.06 -30.20 -18.99
C LYS A 329 28.90 -29.38 -18.40
N PRO A 330 27.64 -29.64 -18.80
CA PRO A 330 26.51 -28.96 -18.18
C PRO A 330 26.64 -29.13 -16.67
N ILE A 331 26.57 -28.01 -15.94
CA ILE A 331 26.54 -28.04 -14.48
C ILE A 331 25.37 -28.95 -14.11
N PRO A 332 25.60 -30.07 -13.40
CA PRO A 332 24.53 -30.98 -13.03
C PRO A 332 23.43 -30.20 -12.32
N ARG A 333 22.17 -30.49 -12.66
CA ARG A 333 20.97 -29.86 -12.09
C ARG A 333 20.85 -29.99 -10.56
N GLU A 334 21.77 -30.71 -9.90
CA GLU A 334 21.82 -30.89 -8.45
C GLU A 334 22.46 -29.73 -7.68
N MET A 335 23.11 -28.76 -8.33
CA MET A 335 23.61 -27.55 -7.62
C MET A 335 22.54 -26.45 -7.44
N LYS A 336 21.24 -26.81 -7.49
CA LYS A 336 20.13 -25.93 -7.07
C LYS A 336 19.50 -26.41 -5.76
N ARG A 337 20.31 -26.50 -4.70
CA ARG A 337 19.88 -26.28 -3.32
C ARG A 337 21.12 -26.13 -2.45
N ALA A 338 21.53 -24.89 -2.20
CA ALA A 338 22.16 -24.63 -0.92
C ALA A 338 21.06 -24.87 0.13
N GLU A 339 20.98 -26.09 0.66
CA GLU A 339 20.34 -26.30 1.94
C GLU A 339 21.09 -25.43 2.95
N ILE A 340 20.41 -24.39 3.43
CA ILE A 340 20.75 -23.72 4.67
C ILE A 340 20.65 -24.80 5.74
N LYS A 341 21.79 -25.40 6.13
CA LYS A 341 21.86 -26.23 7.32
C LYS A 341 21.63 -25.32 8.53
N PRO A 342 20.69 -25.65 9.44
CA PRO A 342 20.55 -24.91 10.68
C PRO A 342 21.81 -25.11 11.53
N LEU A 343 22.32 -24.00 12.08
CA LEU A 343 23.34 -24.03 13.13
C LEU A 343 22.84 -24.89 14.29
N LYS A 344 23.55 -25.98 14.58
CA LYS A 344 23.40 -26.68 15.86
C LYS A 344 24.04 -25.80 16.94
N GLN A 345 23.25 -25.53 17.98
CA GLN A 345 23.71 -25.01 19.26
C GLN A 345 24.87 -25.86 19.79
N LEU A 346 25.92 -25.17 20.21
CA LEU A 346 26.83 -25.58 21.26
C LEU A 346 26.90 -24.44 22.27
#